data_AF-A0AA88J9C1-F1
#
_entry.id   AF-A0AA88J9C1-F1
#
_cell.length_a   1.000
_cell.length_b   1.000
_cell.length_c   1.000
_cell.angle_alpha   90.00
_cell.angle_beta   90.00
_cell.angle_gamma   90.00
#
_symmetry.space_group_name_H-M   'P 1'
#
loop_
_entity.id
_entity.type
_entity.pdbx_description
1 polymer ?
#
loop_
_entity_poly.entity_id
_entity_poly.type
_entity_poly.pdbx_seq_one_letter_code
_entity_poly.pdbx_strand_id
1 'polypeptide(L)'
;MAQQNAVEIVEVCKVASPPAANVPSPKSLPLTFFDIRWLRFPPNERLFFYEVSTPNISSTCDFFHSILPRLKHSLSLTLLHFLPLAGNITWPPTSPKPGVEYAESDGVSLTVATSNADFHRLSDTD
;
A
#
# COMPACT_ATOMS: atom_id res chain seq x y z
N MET A 1 -14.23 8.91 29.51
CA MET A 1 -13.43 9.60 28.47
C MET A 1 -12.53 8.55 27.85
N ALA A 2 -12.67 8.24 26.56
CA ALA A 2 -11.74 7.32 25.90
C ALA A 2 -10.36 7.99 25.83
N GLN A 3 -9.33 7.31 26.31
CA GLN A 3 -7.95 7.77 26.20
C GLN A 3 -7.60 7.90 24.71
N GLN A 4 -7.06 9.05 24.29
CA GLN A 4 -6.56 9.21 22.92
C GLN A 4 -5.40 8.25 22.73
N ASN A 5 -5.61 7.19 21.96
CA ASN A 5 -4.52 6.33 21.52
C ASN A 5 -3.61 7.15 20.62
N ALA A 6 -2.35 7.31 21.01
CA ALA A 6 -1.39 8.05 20.22
C ALA A 6 -0.96 7.16 19.05
N VAL A 7 -0.98 7.71 17.84
CA VAL A 7 -0.35 7.10 16.67
C VAL A 7 0.88 7.94 16.35
N GLU A 8 2.03 7.30 16.37
CA GLU A 8 3.31 7.93 16.05
C GLU A 8 3.81 7.41 14.70
N ILE A 9 4.01 8.31 13.74
CA ILE A 9 4.56 7.96 12.43
C ILE A 9 6.07 7.79 12.59
N VAL A 10 6.55 6.58 12.32
CA VAL A 10 7.97 6.23 12.40
C VAL A 10 8.65 6.43 11.05
N GLU A 11 7.97 6.06 9.96
CA GLU A 11 8.54 6.15 8.62
C GLU A 11 7.44 6.37 7.58
N VAL A 12 7.72 7.23 6.59
CA VAL A 12 6.96 7.29 5.34
C VAL A 12 7.94 7.04 4.21
N CYS A 13 7.69 6.02 3.41
CA CYS A 13 8.55 5.65 2.29
C CYS A 13 7.74 5.37 1.03
N LYS A 14 8.41 5.38 -0.12
CA LYS A 14 7.83 4.98 -1.41
C LYS A 14 8.42 3.63 -1.81
N VAL A 15 7.57 2.65 -2.05
CA VAL A 15 7.95 1.32 -2.53
C VAL A 15 7.63 1.24 -4.01
N ALA A 16 8.66 1.20 -4.85
CA ALA A 16 8.55 1.04 -6.30
C ALA A 16 8.77 -0.42 -6.71
N SER A 17 8.32 -0.79 -7.90
CA SER A 17 8.70 -2.06 -8.52
C SER A 17 10.21 -2.07 -8.84
N PRO A 18 10.87 -3.24 -8.83
CA PRO A 18 12.24 -3.36 -9.31
C PRO A 18 12.33 -2.95 -10.80
N PRO A 19 13.51 -2.49 -11.26
CA PRO A 19 13.74 -2.28 -12.68
C PRO A 19 13.52 -3.58 -13.44
N ALA A 20 12.52 -3.61 -14.34
CA ALA A 20 12.30 -4.77 -15.18
C ALA A 20 13.37 -4.80 -16.28
N ALA A 21 14.29 -5.76 -16.23
CA ALA A 21 15.21 -5.98 -17.33
C ALA A 21 14.40 -6.38 -18.59
N ASN A 22 14.37 -5.50 -19.58
CA ASN A 22 13.99 -5.78 -20.98
C ASN A 22 12.50 -6.07 -21.29
N VAL A 23 11.54 -5.70 -20.44
CA VAL A 23 10.12 -5.85 -20.78
C VAL A 23 9.49 -4.50 -21.12
N PRO A 24 9.08 -4.24 -22.38
CA PRO A 24 8.27 -3.08 -22.71
C PRO A 24 6.88 -3.27 -22.11
N SER A 25 6.70 -2.81 -20.87
CA SER A 25 5.39 -2.81 -20.23
C SER A 25 4.60 -1.59 -20.74
N PRO A 26 3.29 -1.75 -21.03
CA PRO A 26 2.48 -0.76 -21.72
C PRO A 26 2.31 0.68 -21.15
N LYS A 27 3.06 1.25 -20.21
CA LYS A 27 2.95 2.63 -19.62
C LYS A 27 1.57 3.21 -19.21
N SER A 28 0.46 2.66 -19.68
CA SER A 28 -0.89 3.14 -19.48
C SER A 28 -1.90 1.99 -19.56
N LEU A 29 -2.94 2.07 -18.75
CA LEU A 29 -4.08 1.17 -18.75
C LEU A 29 -5.36 2.00 -18.84
N PRO A 30 -6.06 2.03 -19.99
CA PRO A 30 -7.27 2.83 -20.13
C PRO A 30 -8.40 2.25 -19.27
N LEU A 31 -9.12 3.11 -18.54
CA LEU A 31 -10.24 2.66 -17.73
C LEU A 31 -11.39 2.17 -18.61
N THR A 32 -12.07 1.12 -18.15
CA THR A 32 -13.29 0.59 -18.74
C THR A 32 -14.51 1.22 -18.10
N PHE A 33 -15.70 0.96 -18.66
CA PHE A 33 -16.96 1.37 -18.05
C PHE A 33 -17.15 0.84 -16.63
N PHE A 34 -16.63 -0.35 -16.33
CA PHE A 34 -16.70 -0.92 -14.98
C PHE A 34 -15.84 -0.14 -13.99
N ASP A 35 -14.70 0.39 -14.43
CA ASP A 35 -13.76 1.12 -13.58
C ASP A 35 -14.22 2.56 -13.32
N ILE A 36 -14.72 3.25 -14.36
CA ILE A 36 -15.12 4.67 -14.28
C ILE A 36 -16.18 4.92 -13.20
N ARG A 37 -17.07 3.95 -12.97
CA ARG A 37 -18.09 4.05 -11.91
C ARG A 37 -17.46 4.22 -10.53
N TRP A 38 -16.29 3.63 -10.28
CA TRP A 38 -15.60 3.67 -9.00
C TRP A 38 -14.93 5.02 -8.69
N LEU A 39 -14.64 5.85 -9.70
CA LEU A 39 -14.01 7.18 -9.49
C LEU A 39 -14.86 8.16 -8.67
N ARG A 40 -16.17 7.90 -8.53
CA ARG A 40 -17.09 8.72 -7.74
C ARG A 40 -17.22 8.26 -6.29
N PHE A 41 -16.65 7.10 -5.96
CA PHE A 41 -16.69 6.54 -4.63
C PHE A 41 -15.41 6.91 -3.86
N PRO A 42 -15.49 7.00 -2.52
CA PRO A 42 -14.29 7.20 -1.71
C PRO A 42 -13.31 6.02 -1.89
N PRO A 43 -12.02 6.23 -1.59
CA PRO A 43 -11.02 5.17 -1.57
C PRO A 43 -11.48 3.99 -0.69
N ASN A 44 -11.12 2.77 -1.11
CA ASN A 44 -11.39 1.58 -0.31
C ASN A 44 -10.34 1.46 0.79
N GLU A 45 -10.79 1.50 2.04
CA GLU A 45 -9.93 1.33 3.22
C GLU A 45 -10.23 -0.03 3.87
N ARG A 46 -9.17 -0.81 4.14
CA ARG A 46 -9.28 -2.15 4.74
C ARG A 46 -8.23 -2.33 5.82
N LEU A 47 -8.63 -2.92 6.93
CA LEU A 47 -7.74 -3.28 8.04
C LEU A 47 -7.57 -4.79 8.11
N PHE A 48 -6.36 -5.22 8.42
CA PHE A 48 -6.00 -6.60 8.69
C PHE A 48 -5.23 -6.65 10.01
N PHE A 49 -5.77 -7.36 11.00
CA PHE A 49 -5.14 -7.54 12.31
C PHE A 49 -4.38 -8.85 12.33
N TYR A 50 -3.10 -8.78 12.73
CA TYR A 50 -2.23 -9.95 12.88
C TYR A 50 -1.68 -9.96 14.30
N GLU A 51 -2.10 -10.93 15.09
CA GLU A 51 -1.48 -11.19 16.39
C GLU A 51 -0.17 -11.94 16.16
N VAL A 52 0.95 -11.34 16.59
CA VAL A 52 2.28 -11.95 16.43
C VAL A 52 2.59 -12.77 17.68
N SER A 53 2.14 -14.01 17.70
CA SER A 53 2.29 -14.91 18.87
C SER A 53 3.57 -15.77 18.84
N THR A 54 4.58 -15.40 18.06
CA THR A 54 5.79 -16.23 17.92
C THR A 54 6.81 -15.97 19.02
N PRO A 55 7.37 -17.02 19.67
CA PRO A 55 8.30 -16.88 20.80
C PRO A 55 9.61 -16.14 20.45
N ASN A 56 9.94 -16.04 19.15
CA ASN A 56 11.17 -15.40 18.66
C ASN A 56 10.95 -13.97 18.10
N ILE A 57 9.71 -13.46 18.07
CA ILE A 57 9.37 -12.10 17.64
C ILE A 57 8.56 -11.49 18.78
N SER A 58 9.26 -11.16 19.87
CA SER A 58 8.62 -10.61 21.07
C SER A 58 8.74 -9.09 21.13
N SER A 59 9.54 -8.49 20.25
CA SER A 59 9.93 -7.09 20.38
C SER A 59 9.58 -6.27 19.15
N THR A 60 9.30 -4.99 19.39
CA THR A 60 9.23 -3.94 18.35
C THR A 60 10.48 -3.96 17.47
N CYS A 61 11.65 -4.29 18.02
CA CYS A 61 12.90 -4.40 17.26
C CYS A 61 12.82 -5.48 16.17
N ASP A 62 12.25 -6.64 16.46
CA ASP A 62 12.15 -7.75 15.50
C ASP A 62 11.23 -7.38 14.31
N PHE A 63 10.16 -6.61 14.56
CA PHE A 63 9.31 -6.07 13.50
C PHE A 63 10.12 -5.20 12.54
N PHE A 64 10.89 -4.23 13.06
CA PHE A 64 11.67 -3.31 12.24
C PHE A 64 12.84 -3.98 11.50
N HIS A 65 13.46 -5.01 12.08
CA HIS A 65 14.63 -5.67 11.47
C HIS A 65 14.28 -6.83 10.54
N SER A 66 13.15 -7.52 10.77
CA SER A 66 12.79 -8.73 10.02
C SER A 66 11.52 -8.55 9.18
N ILE A 67 10.41 -8.15 9.81
CA ILE A 67 9.10 -8.11 9.14
C ILE A 67 9.03 -6.96 8.15
N LEU A 68 9.35 -5.74 8.58
CA LEU A 68 9.22 -4.54 7.75
C LEU A 68 10.07 -4.60 6.47
N PRO A 69 11.36 -4.99 6.49
CA PRO A 69 12.15 -5.13 5.27
C PRO A 69 11.59 -6.19 4.32
N ARG A 70 11.11 -7.33 4.86
CA ARG A 70 10.48 -8.40 4.06
C ARG A 70 9.17 -7.94 3.42
N LEU A 71 8.35 -7.17 4.15
CA LEU A 71 7.11 -6.58 3.62
C LEU A 71 7.39 -5.58 2.49
N LYS A 72 8.36 -4.67 2.68
CA LYS A 72 8.77 -3.72 1.62
C LYS A 72 9.26 -4.46 0.38
N HIS A 73 10.09 -5.48 0.57
CA HIS A 73 10.65 -6.25 -0.53
C HIS A 73 9.59 -7.07 -1.27
N SER A 74 8.72 -7.77 -0.55
CA SER A 74 7.64 -8.54 -1.16
C SER A 74 6.63 -7.64 -1.87
N LEU A 75 6.32 -6.45 -1.33
CA LEU A 75 5.49 -5.45 -2.00
C LEU A 75 6.15 -4.99 -3.30
N SER A 76 7.44 -4.64 -3.27
CA SER A 76 8.20 -4.24 -4.46
C SER A 76 8.12 -5.31 -5.56
N LEU A 77 8.39 -6.59 -5.22
CA LEU A 77 8.27 -7.70 -6.16
C LEU A 77 6.83 -7.90 -6.67
N THR A 78 5.82 -7.72 -5.81
CA THR A 78 4.42 -7.84 -6.20
C THR A 78 4.02 -6.77 -7.21
N LEU A 79 4.53 -5.55 -7.06
CA LEU A 79 4.27 -4.45 -8.00
C LEU A 79 4.77 -4.74 -9.41
N LEU A 80 5.76 -5.62 -9.59
CA LEU A 80 6.18 -6.09 -10.92
C LEU A 80 5.04 -6.80 -11.68
N HIS A 81 4.20 -7.53 -10.95
CA HIS A 81 3.07 -8.28 -11.51
C HIS A 81 1.79 -7.44 -11.58
N PHE A 82 1.67 -6.43 -10.72
CA PHE A 82 0.51 -5.56 -10.61
C PHE A 82 0.87 -4.08 -10.81
N LEU A 83 1.59 -3.79 -11.90
CA LEU A 83 2.09 -2.44 -12.22
C LEU A 83 1.04 -1.31 -12.10
N PRO A 84 -0.24 -1.50 -12.51
CA PRO A 84 -1.25 -0.45 -12.35
C PRO A 84 -1.44 0.03 -10.91
N LEU A 85 -1.10 -0.77 -9.89
CA LEU A 85 -1.20 -0.36 -8.48
C LEU A 85 -0.14 0.67 -8.07
N ALA A 86 0.99 0.72 -8.78
CA ALA A 86 2.03 1.73 -8.55
C ALA A 86 1.72 3.05 -9.29
N GLY A 87 0.87 3.01 -10.31
CA GLY A 87 0.58 4.15 -11.19
C GLY A 87 -0.41 5.15 -10.62
N ASN A 88 -0.70 6.18 -11.42
CA ASN A 88 -1.59 7.28 -11.10
C ASN A 88 -2.78 7.31 -12.06
N ILE A 89 -3.98 7.58 -11.55
CA ILE A 89 -5.14 7.81 -12.40
C ILE A 89 -5.04 9.22 -12.99
N THR A 90 -5.01 9.32 -14.32
CA THR A 90 -4.94 10.58 -15.07
C THR A 90 -6.16 10.74 -15.98
N TRP A 91 -6.52 11.99 -16.26
CA TRP A 91 -7.50 12.32 -17.30
C TRP A 91 -7.08 13.58 -18.06
N PRO A 92 -6.14 13.44 -19.02
CA PRO A 92 -5.73 14.57 -19.85
C PRO A 92 -6.92 15.12 -20.65
N PRO A 93 -7.02 16.45 -20.87
CA PRO A 93 -8.11 17.05 -21.66
C PRO A 93 -8.20 16.53 -23.10
N THR A 94 -7.08 16.02 -23.64
CA THR A 94 -6.99 15.42 -24.97
C THR A 94 -7.49 13.98 -25.02
N SER A 95 -7.70 13.34 -23.86
CA SER A 95 -8.15 11.95 -23.79
C SER A 95 -9.67 11.86 -23.65
N PRO A 96 -10.34 11.01 -24.45
CA PRO A 96 -11.78 10.81 -24.33
C PRO A 96 -12.20 10.13 -23.01
N LYS A 97 -11.26 9.50 -22.30
CA LYS A 97 -11.52 8.80 -21.03
C LYS A 97 -10.29 8.75 -20.12
N PRO A 98 -10.47 8.60 -18.80
CA PRO A 98 -9.35 8.42 -17.87
C PRO A 98 -8.61 7.10 -18.08
N GLY A 99 -7.37 7.06 -17.59
CA GLY A 99 -6.52 5.87 -17.57
C GLY A 99 -5.62 5.86 -16.35
N VAL A 100 -5.00 4.72 -16.07
CA VAL A 100 -3.87 4.63 -15.13
C VAL A 100 -2.60 4.80 -15.94
N GLU A 101 -1.79 5.80 -15.63
CA GLU A 101 -0.44 5.98 -16.17
C GLU A 101 0.59 5.52 -15.15
N TYR A 102 1.65 4.88 -15.60
CA TYR A 102 2.73 4.43 -14.71
C TYR A 102 4.11 4.69 -15.32
N ALA A 103 4.97 5.28 -14.51
CA ALA A 103 6.38 5.54 -14.79
C ALA A 103 7.29 4.71 -13.88
N GLU A 104 8.55 4.54 -14.28
CA GLU A 104 9.55 3.83 -13.45
C GLU A 104 9.80 4.50 -12.10
N SER A 105 9.54 5.81 -12.00
CA SER A 105 9.61 6.58 -10.76
C SER A 105 8.40 6.38 -9.85
N ASP A 106 7.33 5.72 -10.33
CA ASP A 106 6.09 5.54 -9.59
C ASP A 106 6.19 4.38 -8.58
N GLY A 107 5.24 4.34 -7.66
CA GLY A 107 5.32 3.45 -6.50
C GLY A 107 4.29 3.80 -5.44
N VAL A 108 4.11 2.88 -4.51
CA VAL A 108 3.10 2.96 -3.46
C VAL A 108 3.71 3.66 -2.24
N SER A 109 2.97 4.60 -1.65
CA SER A 109 3.34 5.18 -0.35
C SER A 109 3.06 4.16 0.75
N LEU A 110 4.08 3.84 1.54
CA LEU A 110 3.99 2.99 2.72
C LEU A 110 4.32 3.83 3.95
N THR A 111 3.35 3.94 4.86
CA THR A 111 3.53 4.56 6.18
C THR A 111 3.65 3.48 7.24
N VAL A 112 4.67 3.60 8.08
CA VAL A 112 4.89 2.75 9.24
C VAL A 112 4.67 3.60 10.49
N ALA A 113 3.79 3.13 11.36
CA ALA A 113 3.43 3.83 12.59
C ALA A 113 3.35 2.86 13.76
N THR A 114 3.55 3.38 14.96
CA THR A 114 3.34 2.67 16.23
C THR A 114 2.15 3.27 16.96
N SER A 115 1.52 2.47 17.80
CA SER A 115 0.46 2.93 18.68
C SER A 115 0.47 2.15 19.99
N ASN A 116 0.01 2.79 21.06
CA ASN A 116 -0.25 2.17 22.35
C ASN A 116 -1.71 1.69 22.49
N ALA A 117 -2.46 1.64 21.39
CA ALA A 117 -3.82 1.12 21.38
C ALA A 117 -3.87 -0.36 21.78
N ASP A 118 -4.96 -0.75 22.45
CA ASP A 118 -5.24 -2.15 22.78
C ASP A 118 -5.60 -2.93 21.51
N PHE A 119 -4.74 -3.90 21.15
CA PHE A 119 -4.92 -4.75 19.97
C PHE A 119 -6.25 -5.50 19.99
N HIS A 120 -6.57 -6.17 21.11
CA HIS A 120 -7.76 -7.02 21.20
C HIS A 120 -9.03 -6.20 21.08
N ARG A 121 -9.03 -4.97 21.62
CA ARG A 121 -10.14 -4.04 21.45
C ARG A 121 -10.31 -3.55 20.00
N LEU A 122 -9.22 -3.40 19.25
CA LEU A 122 -9.27 -2.96 17.85
C LEU A 122 -9.62 -4.09 16.88
N SER A 123 -9.22 -5.32 17.21
CA SER A 123 -9.45 -6.50 16.38
C SER A 123 -10.75 -7.22 16.67
N ASP A 124 -11.50 -6.79 17.70
CA ASP A 124 -12.78 -7.39 18.04
C ASP A 124 -13.80 -7.21 16.92
N THR A 125 -14.65 -8.21 16.75
CA THR A 125 -15.67 -8.25 15.68
C THR A 125 -17.07 -7.85 16.16
N ASP A 126 -17.17 -7.33 17.38
CA ASP A 126 -18.43 -6.88 18.00
C ASP A 126 -19.17 -5.78 17.21
#